data_AF-W4LPF6-F1
#
_entry.id   AF-W4LPF6-F1
#
_cell.length_a   1.000
_cell.length_b   1.000
_cell.length_c   1.000
_cell.angle_alpha   90.00
_cell.angle_beta   90.00
_cell.angle_gamma   90.00
#
_symmetry.space_group_name_H-M   'P 1'
#
loop_
_entity.id
_entity.type
_entity.pdbx_description
1 polymer ?
#
loop_
_entity_poly.entity_id
_entity_poly.type
_entity_poly.pdbx_seq_one_letter_code
_entity_poly.pdbx_strand_id
1 'polypeptide(L)'
;MKFAHDGMSLWYGTPDAPAPTEIVTPDESQTVIVAVHPIDASNQVDICYGTEPGMMDQSVGAKWLWNDTVGDVQYFQAMLPAFMPGERVAYTAVCRRAGRQVPHPDQMAPTCFEIQTTPSAMTSPDHTPTILPGVNTPMPTAASTGSLNRKHLYKVYKQRLQQRGSEVYELVIKRMDAPGNSQRPIPQSVTLLRPNPTQSSHDQLFVDQTPVPREVWHYDATDRILSWEGADEGGRLHLFHDGTGAVGVVGSGMDLASISAGIRARFSCDVALNCGAKYVTSGSAVTDITWAPTSDQWKNAHWQTNRLLLSYTYHPGSGFQPPTFTFDFQDQITDGIPWDPTQGAFEAALQLGTRSSQTVWDLTFKSVIPPPLDPGSPSGGPDTVFPQWLKAVEDAAASRIDGAFVIDGEPPHGTLVGLQGQRASGMIVGYYQTAKSASPFGIFHGQLMLNGQPAGKSQVNGNQLHWTGLSEAYQRRTGLPESGCLVFRRDGGSAQDGNGLAVQRLHTTGAIDAIADHSDLHPDVYGEP
;
A
#
# COMPACT_ATOMS: atom_id res chain seq x y z
N MET A 1 8.76 -4.25 27.67
CA MET A 1 8.49 -4.17 29.13
C MET A 1 7.06 -4.64 29.40
N LYS A 2 6.82 -5.46 30.44
CA LYS A 2 5.48 -5.97 30.80
C LYS A 2 5.25 -5.88 32.30
N PHE A 3 4.08 -5.37 32.68
CA PHE A 3 3.62 -5.22 34.06
C PHE A 3 2.31 -5.98 34.25
N ALA A 4 2.09 -6.51 35.45
CA ALA A 4 0.83 -7.14 35.82
C ALA A 4 0.47 -6.79 37.28
N HIS A 5 -0.76 -6.31 37.48
CA HIS A 5 -1.28 -5.95 38.79
C HIS A 5 -2.82 -6.00 38.79
N ASP A 6 -3.43 -6.50 39.86
CA ASP A 6 -4.90 -6.56 40.04
C ASP A 6 -5.70 -7.13 38.85
N GLY A 7 -5.16 -8.19 38.24
CA GLY A 7 -5.78 -8.87 37.09
C GLY A 7 -5.71 -8.07 35.79
N MET A 8 -4.94 -6.98 35.76
CA MET A 8 -4.60 -6.23 34.56
C MET A 8 -3.15 -6.51 34.17
N SER A 9 -2.86 -6.49 32.87
CA SER A 9 -1.52 -6.51 32.32
C SER A 9 -1.36 -5.36 31.34
N LEU A 10 -0.18 -4.76 31.34
CA LEU A 10 0.20 -3.70 30.41
C LEU A 10 1.58 -4.00 29.86
N TRP A 11 1.79 -3.84 28.56
CA TRP A 11 3.11 -3.95 27.95
C TRP A 11 3.30 -2.97 26.81
N TYR A 12 4.57 -2.67 26.55
CA TYR A 12 5.06 -1.82 25.47
C TYR A 12 6.53 -2.14 25.19
N GLY A 13 7.06 -1.69 24.06
CA GLY A 13 8.41 -2.06 23.60
C GLY A 13 8.51 -3.54 23.21
N THR A 14 7.41 -4.13 22.72
CA THR A 14 7.37 -5.46 22.10
C THR A 14 7.04 -5.31 20.62
N PRO A 15 7.23 -6.33 19.76
CA PRO A 15 6.95 -6.22 18.34
C PRO A 15 5.50 -5.81 18.00
N ASP A 16 4.52 -6.26 18.80
CA ASP A 16 3.10 -5.94 18.68
C ASP A 16 2.70 -4.58 19.32
N ALA A 17 3.51 -4.08 20.26
CA ALA A 17 3.31 -2.80 20.95
C ALA A 17 4.63 -2.00 20.96
N PRO A 18 5.08 -1.50 19.80
CA PRO A 18 6.39 -0.85 19.67
C PRO A 18 6.45 0.45 20.48
N ALA A 19 7.65 0.77 20.96
CA ALA A 19 7.96 1.99 21.69
C ALA A 19 9.40 2.44 21.36
N PRO A 20 9.78 3.70 21.64
CA PRO A 20 11.12 4.20 21.38
C PRO A 20 12.18 3.31 22.05
N THR A 21 13.21 2.98 21.27
CA THR A 21 14.38 2.18 21.70
C THR A 21 15.54 3.11 22.10
N GLU A 22 16.70 2.56 22.48
CA GLU A 22 17.78 3.28 23.17
C GLU A 22 18.21 4.61 22.52
N ILE A 23 18.17 4.75 21.19
CA ILE A 23 18.58 5.97 20.47
C ILE A 23 17.52 6.34 19.44
N VAL A 24 17.11 7.62 19.41
CA VAL A 24 16.15 8.17 18.43
C VAL A 24 16.65 9.47 17.82
N THR A 25 16.13 9.83 16.65
CA THR A 25 16.48 11.04 15.89
C THR A 25 15.89 12.32 16.52
N PRO A 26 16.61 13.45 16.47
CA PRO A 26 16.12 14.73 16.98
C PRO A 26 14.95 15.30 16.15
N ASP A 27 14.19 16.21 16.76
CA ASP A 27 13.06 16.95 16.15
C ASP A 27 11.85 16.11 15.72
N GLU A 28 11.90 14.80 15.93
CA GLU A 28 10.77 13.90 15.72
C GLU A 28 9.98 13.73 17.02
N SER A 29 8.65 13.87 16.95
CA SER A 29 7.77 13.33 17.99
C SER A 29 8.06 11.84 18.17
N GLN A 30 7.66 11.22 19.29
CA GLN A 30 7.93 9.78 19.50
C GLN A 30 6.60 9.05 19.83
N THR A 31 6.25 7.96 19.13
CA THR A 31 5.06 7.18 19.51
C THR A 31 5.40 6.03 20.43
N VAL A 32 4.55 5.86 21.43
CA VAL A 32 4.46 4.64 22.23
C VAL A 32 3.13 3.95 21.91
N ILE A 33 3.19 2.69 21.47
CA ILE A 33 2.03 1.80 21.44
C ILE A 33 2.02 0.97 22.72
N VAL A 34 0.89 0.98 23.41
CA VAL A 34 0.69 0.29 24.67
C VAL A 34 -0.43 -0.72 24.51
N ALA A 35 -0.15 -1.97 24.87
CA ALA A 35 -1.14 -3.02 24.93
C ALA A 35 -1.61 -3.24 26.38
N VAL A 36 -2.91 -3.44 26.56
CA VAL A 36 -3.57 -3.63 27.84
C VAL A 36 -4.49 -4.84 27.78
N HIS A 37 -4.39 -5.71 28.79
CA HIS A 37 -5.29 -6.85 28.99
C HIS A 37 -5.88 -6.79 30.40
N PRO A 38 -7.17 -7.12 30.62
CA PRO A 38 -8.15 -7.48 29.59
C PRO A 38 -8.72 -6.25 28.88
N ILE A 39 -9.47 -6.47 27.80
CA ILE A 39 -10.25 -5.42 27.11
C ILE A 39 -11.28 -4.86 28.10
N ASP A 40 -11.30 -3.53 28.25
CA ASP A 40 -12.35 -2.85 28.99
C ASP A 40 -12.56 -1.42 28.45
N ALA A 41 -13.81 -0.99 28.32
CA ALA A 41 -14.14 0.34 27.82
C ALA A 41 -13.71 1.49 28.76
N SER A 42 -13.38 1.19 30.01
CA SER A 42 -12.90 2.12 31.03
C SER A 42 -11.38 2.14 31.19
N ASN A 43 -10.64 1.37 30.39
CA ASN A 43 -9.18 1.48 30.36
C ASN A 43 -8.78 2.86 29.84
N GLN A 44 -8.00 3.58 30.64
CA GLN A 44 -7.38 4.85 30.28
C GLN A 44 -5.87 4.66 30.34
N VAL A 45 -5.17 5.00 29.26
CA VAL A 45 -3.71 4.85 29.17
C VAL A 45 -3.08 6.22 29.04
N ASP A 46 -2.08 6.47 29.88
CA ASP A 46 -1.24 7.67 29.86
C ASP A 46 0.23 7.26 29.74
N ILE A 47 1.05 8.06 29.06
CA ILE A 47 2.51 7.96 29.12
C ILE A 47 3.02 9.08 30.00
N CYS A 48 3.58 8.73 31.17
CA CYS A 48 4.27 9.66 32.04
C CYS A 48 5.74 9.73 31.63
N TYR A 49 6.29 10.93 31.46
CA TYR A 49 7.66 11.12 30.97
C TYR A 49 8.35 12.36 31.55
N GLY A 50 9.67 12.43 31.39
CA GLY A 50 10.50 13.60 31.68
C GLY A 50 11.93 13.44 31.16
N THR A 51 12.66 14.55 31.05
CA THR A 51 14.04 14.60 30.53
C THR A 51 15.11 14.64 31.63
N GLU A 52 14.71 14.83 32.89
CA GLU A 52 15.61 14.82 34.03
C GLU A 52 15.55 13.46 34.76
N PRO A 53 16.70 12.87 35.14
CA PRO A 53 16.72 11.62 35.90
C PRO A 53 15.90 11.73 37.20
N GLY A 54 14.81 10.97 37.27
CA GLY A 54 13.95 10.88 38.46
C GLY A 54 12.76 11.84 38.49
N MET A 55 12.56 12.70 37.48
CA MET A 55 11.34 13.50 37.32
C MET A 55 10.51 13.00 36.13
N MET A 56 9.30 12.51 36.40
CA MET A 56 8.27 12.20 35.40
C MET A 56 7.06 13.09 35.68
N ASP A 57 7.20 14.38 35.44
CA ASP A 57 6.19 15.40 35.75
C ASP A 57 5.24 15.69 34.57
N GLN A 58 5.54 15.16 33.38
CA GLN A 58 4.71 15.31 32.19
C GLN A 58 3.92 14.05 31.88
N SER A 59 2.75 14.22 31.26
CA SER A 59 1.89 13.10 30.88
C SER A 59 1.18 13.40 29.56
N VAL A 60 1.10 12.40 28.68
CA VAL A 60 0.29 12.44 27.47
C VAL A 60 -0.71 11.29 27.46
N GLY A 61 -1.98 11.61 27.23
CA GLY A 61 -3.04 10.61 27.11
C GLY A 61 -2.94 9.84 25.79
N ALA A 62 -2.98 8.52 25.87
CA ALA A 62 -2.99 7.65 24.71
C ALA A 62 -4.41 7.52 24.13
N LYS A 63 -4.51 7.51 22.80
CA LYS A 63 -5.76 7.28 22.08
C LYS A 63 -5.94 5.79 21.82
N TRP A 64 -7.17 5.30 21.96
CA TRP A 64 -7.51 3.94 21.55
C TRP A 64 -7.20 3.75 20.06
N LEU A 65 -6.60 2.61 19.73
CA LEU A 65 -6.13 2.28 18.39
C LEU A 65 -6.91 1.09 17.80
N TRP A 66 -6.85 -0.09 18.44
CA TRP A 66 -7.66 -1.26 18.08
C TRP A 66 -7.78 -2.26 19.24
N ASN A 67 -8.56 -3.33 19.04
CA ASN A 67 -8.67 -4.48 19.95
C ASN A 67 -8.20 -5.77 19.24
N ASP A 68 -7.48 -6.62 19.96
CA ASP A 68 -7.37 -8.04 19.64
C ASP A 68 -8.33 -8.83 20.55
N THR A 69 -9.53 -9.10 20.04
CA THR A 69 -10.59 -9.79 20.78
C THR A 69 -10.27 -11.25 21.08
N VAL A 70 -9.38 -11.89 20.31
CA VAL A 70 -8.97 -13.28 20.54
C VAL A 70 -8.01 -13.35 21.73
N GLY A 71 -7.04 -12.44 21.78
CA GLY A 71 -6.09 -12.33 22.90
C GLY A 71 -6.63 -11.57 24.12
N ASP A 72 -7.85 -11.02 24.04
CA ASP A 72 -8.43 -10.10 25.03
C ASP A 72 -7.51 -8.89 25.33
N VAL A 73 -6.99 -8.27 24.27
CA VAL A 73 -6.05 -7.13 24.36
C VAL A 73 -6.59 -5.87 23.69
N GLN A 74 -6.37 -4.71 24.31
CA GLN A 74 -6.60 -3.37 23.75
C GLN A 74 -5.26 -2.67 23.46
N TYR A 75 -5.15 -2.01 22.31
CA TYR A 75 -3.97 -1.25 21.92
C TYR A 75 -4.29 0.25 21.92
N PHE A 76 -3.36 1.03 22.48
CA PHE A 76 -3.44 2.48 22.60
C PHE A 76 -2.17 3.11 22.02
N GLN A 77 -2.30 4.31 21.44
CA GLN A 77 -1.21 5.07 20.87
C GLN A 77 -1.08 6.43 21.56
N ALA A 78 0.12 6.77 22.04
CA ALA A 78 0.44 8.11 22.51
C ALA A 78 1.60 8.70 21.72
N MET A 79 1.56 10.01 21.47
CA MET A 79 2.66 10.75 20.84
C MET A 79 3.31 11.65 21.88
N LEU A 80 4.54 11.35 22.24
CA LEU A 80 5.42 12.23 23.03
C LEU A 80 5.83 13.43 22.17
N PRO A 81 6.08 14.60 22.79
CA PRO A 81 6.58 15.78 22.08
C PRO A 81 7.95 15.52 21.46
N ALA A 82 8.40 16.44 20.59
CA ALA A 82 9.79 16.47 20.15
C ALA A 82 10.72 16.86 21.32
N PHE A 83 11.92 16.29 21.33
CA PHE A 83 12.94 16.49 22.35
C PHE A 83 14.23 17.01 21.70
N MET A 84 15.08 17.69 22.48
CA MET A 84 16.30 18.30 21.99
C MET A 84 17.40 17.24 21.78
N PRO A 85 18.28 17.41 20.77
CA PRO A 85 19.47 16.55 20.61
C PRO A 85 20.27 16.41 21.91
N GLY A 86 20.62 15.18 22.29
CA GLY A 86 21.37 14.86 23.50
C GLY A 86 20.52 14.74 24.78
N GLU A 87 19.21 14.98 24.73
CA GLU A 87 18.34 14.72 25.88
C GLU A 87 18.19 13.22 26.11
N ARG A 88 18.12 12.83 27.38
CA ARG A 88 17.77 11.48 27.81
C ARG A 88 16.35 11.50 28.37
N VAL A 89 15.43 10.87 27.68
CA VAL A 89 14.02 10.84 28.04
C VAL A 89 13.74 9.58 28.85
N ALA A 90 13.17 9.72 30.04
CA ALA A 90 12.65 8.63 30.85
C ALA A 90 11.12 8.61 30.75
N TYR A 91 10.51 7.45 30.50
CA TYR A 91 9.06 7.33 30.39
C TYR A 91 8.53 6.01 30.95
N THR A 92 7.25 6.00 31.32
CA THR A 92 6.50 4.78 31.66
C THR A 92 5.04 4.91 31.21
N ALA A 93 4.50 3.83 30.67
CA ALA A 93 3.07 3.74 30.39
C ALA A 93 2.30 3.33 31.66
N VAL A 94 1.15 3.94 31.88
CA VAL A 94 0.25 3.66 33.01
C VAL A 94 -1.15 3.46 32.46
N CYS A 95 -1.79 2.35 32.83
CA CYS A 95 -3.22 2.15 32.60
C CYS A 95 -4.01 2.22 33.91
N ARG A 96 -5.13 2.95 33.90
CA ARG A 96 -6.08 3.04 35.01
C ARG A 96 -7.44 2.48 34.58
N ARG A 97 -8.08 1.74 35.49
CA ARG A 97 -9.41 1.15 35.28
C ARG A 97 -10.16 1.06 36.61
N ALA A 98 -11.20 1.88 36.77
CA ALA A 98 -12.11 1.84 37.93
C ALA A 98 -11.38 1.80 39.30
N GLY A 99 -10.37 2.65 39.49
CA GLY A 99 -9.57 2.72 40.72
C GLY A 99 -8.37 1.77 40.79
N ARG A 100 -8.23 0.82 39.85
CA ARG A 100 -7.03 0.00 39.68
C ARG A 100 -6.02 0.70 38.77
N GLN A 101 -4.75 0.38 38.95
CA GLN A 101 -3.64 0.90 38.13
C GLN A 101 -2.62 -0.19 37.83
N VAL A 102 -2.13 -0.26 36.59
CA VAL A 102 -0.97 -1.05 36.19
C VAL A 102 0.01 -0.17 35.41
N PRO A 103 1.32 -0.16 35.73
CA PRO A 103 1.93 -0.77 36.91
C PRO A 103 1.41 -0.15 38.23
N HIS A 104 1.53 -0.92 39.31
CA HIS A 104 1.36 -0.36 40.66
C HIS A 104 2.39 0.77 40.88
N PRO A 105 2.09 1.85 41.63
CA PRO A 105 3.03 2.95 41.86
C PRO A 105 4.44 2.51 42.30
N ASP A 106 4.52 1.52 43.21
CA ASP A 106 5.81 0.98 43.70
C ASP A 106 6.57 0.12 42.67
N GLN A 107 5.94 -0.23 41.55
CA GLN A 107 6.51 -1.03 40.46
C GLN A 107 6.87 -0.17 39.24
N MET A 108 6.67 1.15 39.31
CA MET A 108 6.97 2.06 38.20
C MET A 108 8.48 2.09 37.96
N ALA A 109 8.92 1.43 36.89
CA ALA A 109 10.28 1.45 36.40
C ALA A 109 10.33 2.22 35.08
N PRO A 110 11.11 3.32 34.97
CA PRO A 110 11.29 4.02 33.71
C PRO A 110 11.92 3.14 32.63
N THR A 111 11.44 3.30 31.40
CA THR A 111 12.23 3.02 30.19
C THR A 111 12.93 4.31 29.78
N CYS A 112 14.17 4.22 29.28
CA CYS A 112 14.92 5.38 28.81
C CYS A 112 15.29 5.26 27.33
N PHE A 113 15.36 6.40 26.65
CA PHE A 113 16.01 6.56 25.35
C PHE A 113 16.77 7.89 25.28
N GLU A 114 17.71 7.99 24.35
CA GLU A 114 18.54 9.17 24.13
C GLU A 114 18.27 9.75 22.73
N ILE A 115 18.18 11.08 22.65
CA ILE A 115 18.08 11.77 21.37
C ILE A 115 19.48 11.90 20.77
N GLN A 116 19.67 11.39 19.56
CA GLN A 116 20.95 11.41 18.86
C GLN A 116 21.47 12.86 18.75
N THR A 117 22.68 13.10 19.24
CA THR A 117 23.38 14.37 18.98
C THR A 117 23.79 14.39 17.52
N THR A 118 23.26 15.33 16.74
CA THR A 118 23.77 15.60 15.39
C THR A 118 25.24 15.98 15.52
N PRO A 119 26.20 15.23 14.94
CA PRO A 119 27.59 15.63 14.96
C PRO A 119 27.67 17.01 14.33
N SER A 120 28.12 18.01 15.09
CA SER A 120 28.20 19.39 14.61
C SER A 120 29.01 19.38 13.31
N ALA A 121 28.32 19.61 12.19
CA ALA A 121 28.98 19.98 10.96
C ALA A 121 29.78 21.25 11.29
N MET A 122 31.10 21.19 11.13
CA MET A 122 31.94 22.38 11.19
C MET A 122 31.47 23.33 10.07
N THR A 123 30.61 24.28 10.39
CA THR A 123 30.22 25.34 9.46
C THR A 123 30.58 26.73 9.99
N SER A 124 31.37 27.36 9.13
CA SER A 124 31.70 28.78 8.98
C SER A 124 30.56 29.75 9.38
N PRO A 125 30.88 30.93 9.95
CA PRO A 125 29.89 31.89 10.40
C PRO A 125 29.42 32.79 9.25
N ASP A 126 28.11 32.87 9.06
CA ASP A 126 27.29 34.10 9.02
C ASP A 126 26.01 33.78 8.25
N HIS A 127 24.87 33.78 8.95
CA HIS A 127 23.60 34.32 8.47
C HIS A 127 22.57 34.33 9.61
N THR A 128 22.18 35.53 10.03
CA THR A 128 21.14 35.81 11.01
C THR A 128 19.75 35.66 10.37
N PRO A 129 18.82 34.84 10.92
CA PRO A 129 17.45 34.80 10.44
C PRO A 129 16.57 35.82 11.18
N THR A 130 15.79 36.57 10.40
CA THR A 130 14.75 37.51 10.86
C THR A 130 13.44 36.77 11.11
N ILE A 131 12.88 36.93 12.32
CA ILE A 131 11.59 36.36 12.75
C ILE A 131 10.45 37.34 12.42
N LEU A 132 9.37 36.85 11.79
CA LEU A 132 8.09 37.57 11.60
C LEU A 132 7.03 37.12 12.62
N PRO A 133 6.11 38.01 13.06
CA PRO A 133 5.10 37.68 14.07
C PRO A 133 3.87 36.98 13.49
N GLY A 134 3.42 35.92 14.18
CA GLY A 134 2.27 35.10 13.82
C GLY A 134 0.91 35.69 14.23
N VAL A 135 -0.10 35.42 13.40
CA VAL A 135 -1.50 35.80 13.57
C VAL A 135 -2.25 34.67 14.29
N ASN A 136 -2.81 34.96 15.47
CA ASN A 136 -3.68 34.06 16.23
C ASN A 136 -5.10 34.04 15.64
N THR A 137 -5.61 32.86 15.28
CA THR A 137 -7.02 32.65 14.91
C THR A 137 -7.69 31.77 15.98
N PRO A 138 -8.86 32.14 16.55
CA PRO A 138 -9.49 31.35 17.60
C PRO A 138 -10.28 30.15 17.04
N MET A 139 -10.19 29.02 17.75
CA MET A 139 -10.97 27.80 17.51
C MET A 139 -12.48 28.01 17.75
N PRO A 140 -13.37 27.34 17.00
CA PRO A 140 -14.80 27.34 17.27
C PRO A 140 -15.16 26.40 18.43
N THR A 141 -16.02 26.90 19.32
CA THR A 141 -16.59 26.24 20.49
C THR A 141 -17.44 25.02 20.10
N ALA A 142 -17.23 23.90 20.79
CA ALA A 142 -17.95 22.65 20.62
C ALA A 142 -19.46 22.81 20.89
N ALA A 143 -20.29 22.44 19.91
CA ALA A 143 -21.73 22.35 20.05
C ALA A 143 -22.15 21.01 20.67
N SER A 144 -23.11 21.12 21.60
CA SER A 144 -23.87 20.07 22.30
C SER A 144 -24.09 18.76 21.51
N THR A 145 -23.62 17.65 22.07
CA THR A 145 -23.88 16.28 21.65
C THR A 145 -25.34 15.90 21.91
N GLY A 146 -26.20 16.10 20.92
CA GLY A 146 -27.50 15.45 20.87
C GLY A 146 -27.33 13.93 20.73
N SER A 147 -27.96 13.17 21.62
CA SER A 147 -28.03 11.70 21.58
C SER A 147 -28.59 11.21 20.24
N LEU A 148 -27.70 10.93 19.29
CA LEU A 148 -28.06 10.38 17.98
C LEU A 148 -28.65 8.97 18.16
N ASN A 149 -29.88 8.79 17.67
CA ASN A 149 -30.59 7.53 17.70
C ASN A 149 -29.80 6.43 16.97
N ARG A 150 -29.36 5.41 17.70
CA ARG A 150 -28.58 4.25 17.19
C ARG A 150 -29.23 3.58 15.97
N LYS A 151 -30.56 3.61 15.85
CA LYS A 151 -31.29 3.10 14.66
C LYS A 151 -31.05 3.95 13.41
N HIS A 152 -30.92 5.27 13.56
CA HIS A 152 -30.63 6.17 12.45
C HIS A 152 -29.19 5.99 11.94
N LEU A 153 -28.22 5.88 12.86
CA LEU A 153 -26.82 5.59 12.52
C LEU A 153 -26.68 4.25 11.81
N TYR A 154 -27.37 3.20 12.28
CA TYR A 154 -27.36 1.89 11.61
C TYR A 154 -27.99 1.93 10.20
N LYS A 155 -29.06 2.72 10.00
CA LYS A 155 -29.67 2.90 8.68
C LYS A 155 -28.73 3.64 7.72
N VAL A 156 -28.10 4.74 8.16
CA VAL A 156 -27.12 5.49 7.36
C VAL A 156 -25.91 4.62 7.02
N TYR A 157 -25.43 3.84 7.99
CA TYR A 157 -24.34 2.88 7.77
C TYR A 157 -24.70 1.81 6.73
N LYS A 158 -25.87 1.17 6.84
CA LYS A 158 -26.35 0.21 5.82
C LYS A 158 -26.52 0.85 4.44
N GLN A 159 -27.02 2.08 4.38
CA GLN A 159 -27.18 2.78 3.10
C GLN A 159 -25.82 3.11 2.48
N ARG A 160 -24.83 3.51 3.29
CA ARG A 160 -23.45 3.71 2.82
C ARG A 160 -22.82 2.40 2.36
N LEU A 161 -23.03 1.28 3.08
CA LEU A 161 -22.57 -0.04 2.66
C LEU A 161 -23.22 -0.49 1.34
N GLN A 162 -24.51 -0.23 1.14
CA GLN A 162 -25.20 -0.54 -0.13
C GLN A 162 -24.73 0.33 -1.29
N GLN A 163 -24.18 1.51 -1.00
CA GLN A 163 -23.56 2.39 -1.99
C GLN A 163 -22.09 2.06 -2.26
N ARG A 164 -21.47 1.19 -1.45
CA ARG A 164 -20.11 0.72 -1.74
C ARG A 164 -20.17 -0.19 -2.96
N GLY A 165 -19.43 0.20 -3.99
CA GLY A 165 -19.18 -0.66 -5.14
C GLY A 165 -18.31 -1.86 -4.75
N SER A 166 -17.90 -2.62 -5.75
CA SER A 166 -16.90 -3.67 -5.58
C SER A 166 -15.63 -3.13 -4.91
N GLU A 167 -15.08 -3.88 -3.96
CA GLU A 167 -13.82 -3.56 -3.27
C GLU A 167 -12.76 -4.58 -3.66
N VAL A 168 -11.53 -4.14 -3.88
CA VAL A 168 -10.35 -4.98 -4.07
C VAL A 168 -9.21 -4.45 -3.21
N TYR A 169 -8.51 -5.36 -2.54
CA TYR A 169 -7.28 -5.06 -1.81
C TYR A 169 -6.18 -5.93 -2.42
N GLU A 170 -5.34 -5.34 -3.27
CA GLU A 170 -4.14 -6.00 -3.80
C GLU A 170 -2.94 -5.52 -2.99
N LEU A 171 -2.59 -6.33 -1.98
CA LEU A 171 -1.59 -6.01 -0.97
C LEU A 171 -0.26 -6.67 -1.34
N VAL A 172 0.82 -5.90 -1.34
CA VAL A 172 2.20 -6.38 -1.47
C VAL A 172 2.80 -6.47 -0.09
N ILE A 173 3.23 -7.65 0.31
CA ILE A 173 3.70 -7.93 1.66
C ILE A 173 5.20 -7.69 1.76
N LYS A 174 5.64 -7.05 2.84
CA LYS A 174 7.05 -6.85 3.19
C LYS A 174 7.26 -7.26 4.64
N ARG A 175 8.36 -7.98 4.89
CA ARG A 175 8.82 -8.24 6.25
C ARG A 175 9.17 -6.93 6.95
N MET A 176 8.67 -6.74 8.16
CA MET A 176 9.10 -5.63 9.00
C MET A 176 10.51 -5.88 9.53
N ASP A 177 11.35 -4.85 9.53
CA ASP A 177 12.65 -4.92 10.20
C ASP A 177 12.45 -4.79 11.71
N ALA A 178 12.22 -5.92 12.37
CA ALA A 178 11.99 -6.01 13.80
C ALA A 178 12.91 -7.09 14.41
N PRO A 179 13.54 -6.83 15.57
CA PRO A 179 14.37 -7.82 16.24
C PRO A 179 13.59 -9.11 16.53
N GLY A 180 14.18 -10.26 16.19
CA GLY A 180 13.56 -11.57 16.39
C GLY A 180 12.42 -11.89 15.43
N ASN A 181 12.18 -11.06 14.40
CA ASN A 181 11.23 -11.39 13.35
C ASN A 181 11.65 -12.67 12.63
N SER A 182 10.70 -13.59 12.40
CA SER A 182 11.02 -14.88 11.77
C SER A 182 11.72 -14.67 10.44
N GLN A 183 12.65 -15.55 10.08
CA GLN A 183 13.35 -15.51 8.80
C GLN A 183 12.71 -16.40 7.72
N ARG A 184 11.60 -17.07 8.02
CA ARG A 184 10.86 -17.93 7.09
C ARG A 184 10.53 -17.25 5.75
N PRO A 185 10.24 -17.99 4.67
CA PRO A 185 9.54 -17.41 3.54
C PRO A 185 8.18 -16.82 3.98
N ILE A 186 7.84 -15.66 3.43
CA ILE A 186 6.52 -15.03 3.57
C ILE A 186 5.93 -14.88 2.17
N PRO A 187 4.59 -14.86 2.04
CA PRO A 187 3.95 -14.60 0.76
C PRO A 187 4.36 -13.21 0.26
N GLN A 188 4.41 -13.06 -1.06
CA GLN A 188 4.77 -11.79 -1.68
C GLN A 188 3.55 -10.85 -1.76
N SER A 189 2.35 -11.42 -1.81
CA SER A 189 1.11 -10.67 -1.99
C SER A 189 -0.11 -11.36 -1.37
N VAL A 190 -1.11 -10.56 -1.03
CA VAL A 190 -2.43 -11.01 -0.57
C VAL A 190 -3.48 -10.21 -1.33
N THR A 191 -4.38 -10.89 -2.04
CA THR A 191 -5.46 -10.25 -2.79
C THR A 191 -6.83 -10.64 -2.24
N LEU A 192 -7.58 -9.66 -1.71
CA LEU A 192 -8.97 -9.83 -1.31
C LEU A 192 -9.89 -9.18 -2.35
N LEU A 193 -10.73 -9.99 -2.99
CA LEU A 193 -11.78 -9.54 -3.90
C LEU A 193 -13.11 -9.54 -3.20
N ARG A 194 -13.83 -8.42 -3.27
CA ARG A 194 -15.20 -8.28 -2.73
C ARG A 194 -16.11 -7.70 -3.80
N PRO A 195 -16.57 -8.52 -4.77
CA PRO A 195 -17.40 -8.05 -5.88
C PRO A 195 -18.67 -7.36 -5.40
N ASN A 196 -19.24 -7.84 -4.30
CA ASN A 196 -20.35 -7.22 -3.59
C ASN A 196 -20.07 -7.28 -2.08
N PRO A 197 -19.61 -6.17 -1.45
CA PRO A 197 -19.29 -6.14 -0.02
C PRO A 197 -20.43 -6.51 0.94
N THR A 198 -21.68 -6.57 0.44
CA THR A 198 -22.85 -7.01 1.21
C THR A 198 -23.14 -8.52 1.11
N GLN A 199 -22.45 -9.23 0.22
CA GLN A 199 -22.60 -10.66 -0.06
C GLN A 199 -21.24 -11.37 0.03
N SER A 200 -20.80 -11.65 1.25
CA SER A 200 -19.48 -12.24 1.52
C SER A 200 -19.30 -13.67 0.99
N SER A 201 -20.37 -14.32 0.47
CA SER A 201 -20.30 -15.60 -0.22
C SER A 201 -19.63 -15.51 -1.60
N HIS A 202 -19.50 -14.30 -2.16
CA HIS A 202 -18.83 -14.06 -3.43
C HIS A 202 -17.42 -13.50 -3.28
N ASP A 203 -16.99 -13.23 -2.05
CA ASP A 203 -15.64 -12.73 -1.79
C ASP A 203 -14.62 -13.87 -2.04
N GLN A 204 -13.45 -13.53 -2.55
CA GLN A 204 -12.37 -14.47 -2.83
C GLN A 204 -11.07 -13.94 -2.22
N LEU A 205 -10.26 -14.83 -1.68
CA LEU A 205 -8.93 -14.54 -1.15
C LEU A 205 -7.89 -15.33 -1.94
N PHE A 206 -6.84 -14.64 -2.35
CA PHE A 206 -5.64 -15.23 -2.94
C PHE A 206 -4.45 -14.84 -2.08
N VAL A 207 -3.60 -15.81 -1.76
CA VAL A 207 -2.25 -15.58 -1.20
C VAL A 207 -1.29 -15.94 -2.31
N ASP A 208 -0.53 -14.95 -2.77
CA ASP A 208 0.14 -14.94 -4.06
C ASP A 208 -0.84 -15.22 -5.21
N GLN A 209 -0.78 -16.41 -5.80
CA GLN A 209 -1.70 -16.85 -6.86
C GLN A 209 -2.56 -18.02 -6.39
N THR A 210 -2.45 -18.42 -5.12
CA THR A 210 -3.11 -19.59 -4.56
C THR A 210 -4.48 -19.21 -4.01
N PRO A 211 -5.58 -19.79 -4.54
CA PRO A 211 -6.91 -19.52 -4.01
C PRO A 211 -7.07 -20.13 -2.61
N VAL A 212 -7.53 -19.34 -1.65
CA VAL A 212 -7.73 -19.78 -0.26
C VAL A 212 -9.19 -20.20 -0.03
N PRO A 213 -9.48 -21.46 0.37
CA PRO A 213 -10.85 -21.95 0.59
C PRO A 213 -11.67 -21.07 1.52
N ARG A 214 -12.94 -20.82 1.18
CA ARG A 214 -13.77 -19.83 1.87
C ARG A 214 -13.93 -20.10 3.37
N GLU A 215 -13.91 -21.36 3.75
CA GLU A 215 -14.07 -21.86 5.11
C GLU A 215 -12.84 -21.64 6.01
N VAL A 216 -11.65 -21.40 5.43
CA VAL A 216 -10.41 -21.18 6.19
C VAL A 216 -9.97 -19.72 6.23
N TRP A 217 -10.83 -18.77 5.83
CA TRP A 217 -10.52 -17.35 5.97
C TRP A 217 -11.74 -16.49 6.30
N HIS A 218 -11.49 -15.37 6.97
CA HIS A 218 -12.51 -14.43 7.41
C HIS A 218 -12.05 -13.00 7.17
N TYR A 219 -13.00 -12.14 6.75
CA TYR A 219 -12.80 -10.70 6.70
C TYR A 219 -13.90 -10.02 7.52
N ASP A 220 -13.48 -9.38 8.62
CA ASP A 220 -14.35 -8.50 9.39
C ASP A 220 -14.29 -7.11 8.77
N ALA A 221 -15.36 -6.69 8.07
CA ALA A 221 -15.42 -5.37 7.46
C ALA A 221 -15.56 -4.21 8.46
N THR A 222 -15.93 -4.50 9.72
CA THR A 222 -16.06 -3.51 10.80
C THR A 222 -14.67 -3.14 11.31
N ASP A 223 -13.91 -4.15 11.71
CA ASP A 223 -12.57 -3.99 12.29
C ASP A 223 -11.46 -4.02 11.24
N ARG A 224 -11.82 -4.30 9.97
CA ARG A 224 -10.92 -4.45 8.81
C ARG A 224 -9.83 -5.49 9.03
N ILE A 225 -10.22 -6.59 9.65
CA ILE A 225 -9.31 -7.69 9.94
C ILE A 225 -9.53 -8.78 8.91
N LEU A 226 -8.52 -9.04 8.10
CA LEU A 226 -8.43 -10.21 7.23
C LEU A 226 -7.63 -11.29 7.97
N SER A 227 -8.14 -12.51 8.02
CA SER A 227 -7.44 -13.65 8.62
C SER A 227 -7.63 -14.90 7.76
N TRP A 228 -6.62 -15.75 7.67
CA TRP A 228 -6.70 -17.03 6.97
C TRP A 228 -5.82 -18.10 7.65
N GLU A 229 -6.09 -19.36 7.32
CA GLU A 229 -5.32 -20.54 7.73
C GLU A 229 -4.85 -21.32 6.49
N GLY A 230 -3.86 -22.21 6.68
CA GLY A 230 -3.36 -23.12 5.64
C GLY A 230 -2.29 -22.50 4.73
N ALA A 231 -2.69 -21.60 3.82
CA ALA A 231 -1.75 -20.97 2.89
C ALA A 231 -0.70 -20.15 3.65
N ASP A 232 0.59 -20.42 3.41
CA ASP A 232 1.72 -19.84 4.14
C ASP A 232 1.60 -19.99 5.68
N GLU A 233 1.00 -21.10 6.13
CA GLU A 233 0.66 -21.37 7.53
C GLU A 233 -0.34 -20.41 8.17
N GLY A 234 -1.03 -19.61 7.35
CA GLY A 234 -2.03 -18.65 7.80
C GLY A 234 -1.48 -17.25 8.06
N GLY A 235 -2.39 -16.33 8.34
CA GLY A 235 -2.02 -14.95 8.64
C GLY A 235 -3.20 -14.12 9.09
N ARG A 236 -2.88 -12.92 9.60
CA ARG A 236 -3.86 -11.94 10.07
C ARG A 236 -3.36 -10.55 9.75
N LEU A 237 -4.14 -9.79 8.99
CA LEU A 237 -3.85 -8.44 8.55
C LEU A 237 -4.93 -7.47 9.04
N HIS A 238 -4.49 -6.36 9.62
CA HIS A 238 -5.31 -5.20 9.95
C HIS A 238 -5.17 -4.19 8.82
N LEU A 239 -6.21 -4.06 7.98
CA LEU A 239 -6.21 -3.14 6.85
C LEU A 239 -6.50 -1.71 7.35
N PHE A 240 -5.72 -0.75 6.87
CA PHE A 240 -5.91 0.66 7.26
C PHE A 240 -7.27 1.21 6.79
N HIS A 241 -7.77 2.22 7.50
CA HIS A 241 -9.09 2.79 7.25
C HIS A 241 -9.19 3.56 5.93
N ASP A 242 -8.09 4.13 5.46
CA ASP A 242 -7.94 4.75 4.15
C ASP A 242 -7.76 3.72 3.02
N GLY A 243 -7.51 2.46 3.36
CA GLY A 243 -7.27 1.38 2.41
C GLY A 243 -5.90 1.44 1.75
N THR A 244 -4.92 2.16 2.32
CA THR A 244 -3.58 2.34 1.71
C THR A 244 -2.62 1.18 1.98
N GLY A 245 -3.00 0.25 2.85
CA GLY A 245 -2.17 -0.89 3.19
C GLY A 245 -2.73 -1.70 4.37
N ALA A 246 -1.87 -2.51 4.97
CA ALA A 246 -2.17 -3.26 6.17
C ALA A 246 -0.90 -3.51 7.01
N VAL A 247 -1.08 -3.94 8.25
CA VAL A 247 -0.03 -4.52 9.10
C VAL A 247 -0.54 -5.80 9.74
N GLY A 248 0.36 -6.70 10.10
CA GLY A 248 -0.07 -7.94 10.73
C GLY A 248 1.02 -8.99 10.84
N VAL A 249 0.61 -10.24 10.87
CA VAL A 249 1.48 -11.40 11.01
C VAL A 249 1.13 -12.49 10.01
N VAL A 250 2.13 -13.25 9.58
CA VAL A 250 2.00 -14.47 8.76
C VAL A 250 2.80 -15.59 9.42
N GLY A 251 2.29 -16.82 9.36
CA GLY A 251 2.92 -18.01 9.93
C GLY A 251 2.11 -18.65 11.06
N SER A 252 2.63 -19.75 11.60
CA SER A 252 2.02 -20.48 12.72
C SER A 252 2.58 -20.05 14.08
N GLY A 253 1.84 -20.38 15.16
CA GLY A 253 1.94 -19.74 16.48
C GLY A 253 3.32 -19.49 17.10
N MET A 254 4.35 -20.32 16.83
CA MET A 254 5.70 -20.12 17.37
C MET A 254 6.69 -19.48 16.38
N ASP A 255 6.34 -19.37 15.10
CA ASP A 255 7.20 -18.87 14.01
C ASP A 255 6.46 -17.82 13.16
N LEU A 256 6.01 -16.76 13.85
CA LEU A 256 5.31 -15.64 13.24
C LEU A 256 6.29 -14.64 12.63
N ALA A 257 6.03 -14.24 11.40
CA ALA A 257 6.67 -13.11 10.76
C ALA A 257 5.77 -11.87 10.87
N SER A 258 6.25 -10.80 11.50
CA SER A 258 5.62 -9.48 11.46
C SER A 258 5.81 -8.86 10.07
N ILE A 259 4.71 -8.42 9.47
CA ILE A 259 4.70 -7.87 8.12
C ILE A 259 3.98 -6.53 8.06
N SER A 260 4.39 -5.72 7.09
CA SER A 260 3.62 -4.59 6.59
C SER A 260 3.19 -4.87 5.15
N ALA A 261 2.10 -4.26 4.72
CA ALA A 261 1.57 -4.45 3.39
C ALA A 261 1.24 -3.11 2.75
N GLY A 262 1.70 -2.92 1.51
CA GLY A 262 1.43 -1.73 0.70
C GLY A 262 0.42 -2.01 -0.39
N ILE A 263 -0.28 -0.98 -0.89
CA ILE A 263 -1.13 -1.11 -2.07
C ILE A 263 -0.30 -0.92 -3.33
N ARG A 264 -0.52 -1.80 -4.31
CA ARG A 264 0.05 -1.66 -5.64
C ARG A 264 -0.92 -0.95 -6.60
N ALA A 265 -0.36 -0.04 -7.39
CA ALA A 265 -1.00 0.51 -8.57
C ALA A 265 -0.21 0.08 -9.81
N ARG A 266 -0.92 -0.22 -10.90
CA ARG A 266 -0.33 -0.52 -12.20
C ARG A 266 -1.07 0.24 -13.27
N PHE A 267 -0.37 1.01 -14.09
CA PHE A 267 -0.93 1.79 -15.18
C PHE A 267 -0.32 1.34 -16.50
N SER A 268 -1.18 0.98 -17.45
CA SER A 268 -0.78 0.87 -18.84
C SER A 268 -0.81 2.27 -19.43
N CYS A 269 0.37 2.75 -19.84
CA CYS A 269 0.57 4.14 -20.21
C CYS A 269 0.95 4.28 -21.68
N ASP A 270 0.31 5.25 -22.32
CA ASP A 270 0.74 5.82 -23.58
C ASP A 270 1.77 6.91 -23.31
N VAL A 271 2.74 7.04 -24.21
CA VAL A 271 3.78 8.07 -24.13
C VAL A 271 3.85 8.90 -25.41
N ALA A 272 4.23 10.16 -25.31
CA ALA A 272 4.38 11.02 -26.48
C ALA A 272 5.49 12.05 -26.32
N LEU A 273 6.27 12.25 -27.38
CA LEU A 273 7.14 13.42 -27.52
C LEU A 273 6.32 14.64 -27.96
N ASN A 274 6.87 15.84 -27.77
CA ASN A 274 6.28 17.10 -28.26
C ASN A 274 4.84 17.36 -27.80
N CYS A 275 4.44 16.84 -26.64
CA CYS A 275 3.08 16.92 -26.10
C CYS A 275 2.75 18.25 -25.39
N GLY A 276 3.66 19.23 -25.43
CA GLY A 276 3.51 20.52 -24.76
C GLY A 276 3.93 20.54 -23.28
N ALA A 277 4.54 19.48 -22.77
CA ALA A 277 5.20 19.49 -21.45
C ALA A 277 6.39 20.47 -21.43
N LYS A 278 6.62 21.12 -20.29
CA LYS A 278 7.67 22.15 -20.13
C LYS A 278 8.33 22.05 -18.76
N TYR A 279 9.61 22.40 -18.68
CA TYR A 279 10.27 22.70 -17.43
C TYR A 279 9.77 24.02 -16.85
N VAL A 280 9.64 24.07 -15.54
CA VAL A 280 9.45 25.31 -14.76
C VAL A 280 10.76 25.60 -14.06
N THR A 281 11.26 26.82 -14.24
CA THR A 281 12.55 27.25 -13.69
C THR A 281 12.36 28.42 -12.73
N SER A 282 13.12 28.39 -11.63
CA SER A 282 13.31 29.53 -10.74
C SER A 282 14.79 29.93 -10.79
N GLY A 283 15.09 31.06 -11.43
CA GLY A 283 16.46 31.40 -11.81
C GLY A 283 17.01 30.41 -12.84
N SER A 284 18.15 29.80 -12.56
CA SER A 284 18.76 28.76 -13.40
C SER A 284 18.37 27.32 -13.01
N ALA A 285 17.66 27.13 -11.90
CA ALA A 285 17.29 25.81 -11.40
C ALA A 285 15.92 25.38 -11.94
N VAL A 286 15.82 24.14 -12.42
CA VAL A 286 14.53 23.51 -12.71
C VAL A 286 13.88 23.11 -11.41
N THR A 287 12.69 23.64 -11.15
CA THR A 287 11.92 23.38 -9.92
C THR A 287 10.72 22.48 -10.17
N ASP A 288 10.22 22.43 -11.40
CA ASP A 288 9.03 21.64 -11.72
C ASP A 288 8.96 21.20 -13.20
N ILE A 289 8.02 20.29 -13.49
CA ILE A 289 7.55 19.92 -14.82
C ILE A 289 6.06 20.26 -14.88
N THR A 290 5.64 20.98 -15.92
CA THR A 290 4.24 21.34 -16.13
C THR A 290 3.72 20.83 -17.47
N TRP A 291 2.44 20.45 -17.49
CA TRP A 291 1.71 20.02 -18.69
C TRP A 291 0.22 20.40 -18.57
N ALA A 292 -0.47 20.44 -19.70
CA ALA A 292 -1.89 20.80 -19.77
C ALA A 292 -2.66 19.80 -20.65
N PRO A 293 -3.38 18.83 -20.06
CA PRO A 293 -4.18 17.85 -20.78
C PRO A 293 -5.27 18.45 -21.70
N THR A 294 -5.64 19.70 -21.44
CA THR A 294 -6.64 20.44 -22.22
C THR A 294 -6.05 21.18 -23.42
N SER A 295 -4.72 21.30 -23.51
CA SER A 295 -4.04 22.02 -24.60
C SER A 295 -4.12 21.27 -25.94
N ASP A 296 -4.07 22.02 -27.03
CA ASP A 296 -4.09 21.43 -28.38
C ASP A 296 -2.84 20.59 -28.66
N GLN A 297 -1.68 20.97 -28.10
CA GLN A 297 -0.45 20.18 -28.24
C GLN A 297 -0.59 18.81 -27.59
N TRP A 298 -1.17 18.73 -26.39
CA TRP A 298 -1.39 17.45 -25.70
C TRP A 298 -2.39 16.55 -26.44
N LYS A 299 -3.55 17.12 -26.83
CA LYS A 299 -4.62 16.38 -27.50
C LYS A 299 -4.21 15.86 -28.88
N ASN A 300 -3.36 16.59 -29.58
CA ASN A 300 -2.90 16.24 -30.93
C ASN A 300 -1.51 15.57 -30.95
N ALA A 301 -0.93 15.28 -29.77
CA ALA A 301 0.34 14.58 -29.68
C ALA A 301 0.25 13.17 -30.29
N HIS A 302 1.37 12.66 -30.80
CA HIS A 302 1.44 11.32 -31.37
C HIS A 302 1.76 10.33 -30.27
N TRP A 303 0.71 9.72 -29.72
CA TRP A 303 0.78 8.79 -28.60
C TRP A 303 1.19 7.39 -29.07
N GLN A 304 2.26 6.85 -28.50
CA GLN A 304 2.60 5.44 -28.59
C GLN A 304 1.81 4.67 -27.53
N THR A 305 0.86 3.86 -27.99
CA THR A 305 -0.11 3.20 -27.13
C THR A 305 0.49 2.06 -26.32
N ASN A 306 0.15 1.99 -25.02
CA ASN A 306 0.61 0.97 -24.07
C ASN A 306 2.13 0.74 -24.13
N ARG A 307 2.93 1.81 -24.21
CA ARG A 307 4.38 1.71 -24.32
C ARG A 307 5.02 1.42 -22.96
N LEU A 308 4.54 2.07 -21.90
CA LEU A 308 5.10 1.98 -20.56
C LEU A 308 4.09 1.29 -19.64
N LEU A 309 4.50 0.21 -18.98
CA LEU A 309 3.81 -0.28 -17.79
C LEU A 309 4.47 0.35 -16.56
N LEU A 310 3.75 1.27 -15.92
CA LEU A 310 4.16 1.90 -14.67
C LEU A 310 3.52 1.15 -13.51
N SER A 311 4.34 0.51 -12.69
CA SER A 311 3.90 -0.09 -11.43
C SER A 311 4.55 0.64 -10.26
N TYR A 312 3.79 0.92 -9.21
CA TYR A 312 4.37 1.34 -7.94
C TYR A 312 3.63 0.72 -6.77
N THR A 313 4.35 0.48 -5.68
CA THR A 313 3.77 0.04 -4.41
C THR A 313 3.96 1.15 -3.39
N TYR A 314 2.86 1.60 -2.79
CA TYR A 314 2.89 2.55 -1.68
C TYR A 314 2.77 1.77 -0.37
N HIS A 315 3.83 1.81 0.43
CA HIS A 315 3.78 1.35 1.81
C HIS A 315 3.56 2.58 2.71
N PRO A 316 2.39 2.69 3.37
CA PRO A 316 2.15 3.81 4.26
C PRO A 316 3.20 3.83 5.37
N GLY A 317 3.67 5.04 5.65
CA GLY A 317 4.57 5.28 6.76
C GLY A 317 3.86 5.04 8.10
N SER A 318 4.66 5.01 9.16
CA SER A 318 4.13 5.18 10.52
C SER A 318 4.25 6.65 10.92
N GLY A 319 3.95 6.97 12.19
CA GLY A 319 4.22 8.32 12.71
C GLY A 319 5.70 8.73 12.68
N PHE A 320 6.64 7.78 12.51
CA PHE A 320 8.11 7.99 12.56
C PHE A 320 8.83 7.52 11.31
N GLN A 321 8.22 6.60 10.56
CA GLN A 321 8.79 6.14 9.32
C GLN A 321 8.06 6.85 8.18
N PRO A 322 8.78 7.56 7.29
CA PRO A 322 8.15 8.09 6.10
C PRO A 322 7.56 6.94 5.28
N PRO A 323 6.52 7.21 4.48
CA PRO A 323 6.05 6.23 3.53
C PRO A 323 7.18 5.79 2.60
N THR A 324 7.19 4.52 2.25
CA THR A 324 8.19 3.97 1.32
C THR A 324 7.52 3.54 0.03
N PHE A 325 8.26 3.61 -1.05
CA PHE A 325 7.79 3.26 -2.38
C PHE A 325 8.66 2.16 -2.97
N THR A 326 8.06 1.35 -3.83
CA THR A 326 8.78 0.63 -4.87
C THR A 326 8.22 1.07 -6.22
N PHE A 327 9.07 1.11 -7.24
CA PHE A 327 8.66 1.43 -8.61
C PHE A 327 9.19 0.34 -9.54
N ASP A 328 8.40 0.00 -10.54
CA ASP A 328 8.80 -0.90 -11.61
C ASP A 328 8.31 -0.28 -12.93
N PHE A 329 9.26 -0.05 -13.84
CA PHE A 329 9.01 0.51 -15.17
C PHE A 329 9.34 -0.56 -16.19
N GLN A 330 8.36 -0.93 -17.02
CA GLN A 330 8.57 -1.92 -18.09
C GLN A 330 8.24 -1.32 -19.44
N ASP A 331 9.18 -1.45 -20.37
CA ASP A 331 8.95 -1.14 -21.78
C ASP A 331 8.22 -2.31 -22.46
N GLN A 332 7.01 -2.07 -22.94
CA GLN A 332 6.17 -3.10 -23.54
C GLN A 332 6.45 -3.33 -25.03
N ILE A 333 7.34 -2.54 -25.65
CA ILE A 333 7.61 -2.60 -27.09
C ILE A 333 9.04 -3.06 -27.39
N THR A 334 10.05 -2.62 -26.65
CA THR A 334 11.46 -2.90 -26.96
C THR A 334 11.99 -4.19 -26.33
N ASP A 335 11.16 -4.92 -25.60
CA ASP A 335 11.59 -6.04 -24.75
C ASP A 335 12.77 -5.63 -23.85
N GLY A 336 12.79 -4.34 -23.45
CA GLY A 336 13.79 -3.77 -22.58
C GLY A 336 13.77 -4.43 -21.20
N ILE A 337 14.93 -4.48 -20.54
CA ILE A 337 15.02 -5.03 -19.19
C ILE A 337 14.19 -4.13 -18.27
N PRO A 338 13.20 -4.68 -17.52
CA PRO A 338 12.46 -3.92 -16.52
C PRO A 338 13.40 -3.14 -15.60
N TRP A 339 13.04 -1.90 -15.31
CA TRP A 339 13.79 -1.08 -14.38
C TRP A 339 13.05 -0.97 -13.04
N ASP A 340 13.63 -1.61 -12.03
CA ASP A 340 13.23 -1.52 -10.62
C ASP A 340 14.36 -0.82 -9.84
N PRO A 341 14.34 0.52 -9.72
CA PRO A 341 15.35 1.24 -8.98
C PRO A 341 15.27 0.84 -7.50
N THR A 342 16.40 0.39 -6.94
CA THR A 342 16.48 -0.02 -5.54
C THR A 342 16.06 1.12 -4.60
N GLN A 343 15.37 0.77 -3.51
CA GLN A 343 15.00 1.74 -2.47
C GLN A 343 16.23 2.55 -2.01
N GLY A 344 16.09 3.87 -1.95
CA GLY A 344 17.17 4.81 -1.64
C GLY A 344 17.94 5.33 -2.87
N ALA A 345 17.74 4.73 -4.05
CA ALA A 345 18.26 5.25 -5.31
C ALA A 345 17.31 6.27 -5.98
N PHE A 346 16.24 6.67 -5.31
CA PHE A 346 15.28 7.66 -5.78
C PHE A 346 14.54 8.32 -4.61
N GLU A 347 13.94 9.48 -4.90
CA GLU A 347 12.97 10.16 -4.06
C GLU A 347 11.57 10.00 -4.68
N ALA A 348 10.56 9.77 -3.85
CA ALA A 348 9.18 9.67 -4.32
C ALA A 348 8.18 10.24 -3.32
N ALA A 349 7.05 10.71 -3.81
CA ALA A 349 5.94 11.15 -2.99
C ALA A 349 4.61 10.87 -3.69
N LEU A 350 3.57 10.67 -2.88
CA LEU A 350 2.17 10.61 -3.29
C LEU A 350 1.41 11.53 -2.35
N GLN A 351 0.87 12.63 -2.89
CA GLN A 351 0.24 13.68 -2.09
C GLN A 351 -1.17 13.97 -2.58
N LEU A 352 -2.06 14.36 -1.67
CA LEU A 352 -3.39 14.80 -2.06
C LEU A 352 -3.30 16.22 -2.64
N GLY A 353 -3.66 16.37 -3.91
CA GLY A 353 -3.66 17.62 -4.63
C GLY A 353 -5.05 18.14 -4.95
N THR A 354 -5.10 19.31 -5.60
CA THR A 354 -6.33 19.83 -6.22
C THR A 354 -6.01 20.37 -7.60
N ARG A 355 -6.68 19.85 -8.63
CA ARG A 355 -6.56 20.33 -10.01
C ARG A 355 -7.93 20.58 -10.59
N SER A 356 -8.18 21.78 -11.11
CA SER A 356 -9.48 22.18 -11.67
C SER A 356 -10.66 21.94 -10.69
N SER A 357 -10.47 22.20 -9.40
CA SER A 357 -11.44 21.95 -8.31
C SER A 357 -11.78 20.48 -8.06
N GLN A 358 -11.01 19.54 -8.61
CA GLN A 358 -11.13 18.12 -8.34
C GLN A 358 -9.97 17.68 -7.44
N THR A 359 -10.29 16.81 -6.47
CA THR A 359 -9.28 16.09 -5.70
C THR A 359 -8.51 15.15 -6.62
N VAL A 360 -7.20 15.15 -6.49
CA VAL A 360 -6.28 14.33 -7.29
C VAL A 360 -5.17 13.78 -6.40
N TRP A 361 -4.42 12.80 -6.89
CA TRP A 361 -3.19 12.35 -6.25
C TRP A 361 -1.99 12.78 -7.08
N ASP A 362 -1.13 13.60 -6.52
CA ASP A 362 0.11 14.06 -7.14
C ASP A 362 1.21 13.03 -6.84
N LEU A 363 1.64 12.30 -7.88
CA LEU A 363 2.71 11.31 -7.84
C LEU A 363 4.01 11.94 -8.35
N THR A 364 5.09 11.78 -7.58
CA THR A 364 6.43 12.15 -8.01
C THR A 364 7.40 10.99 -7.82
N PHE A 365 8.33 10.87 -8.75
CA PHE A 365 9.46 9.96 -8.69
C PHE A 365 10.69 10.66 -9.27
N LYS A 366 11.82 10.65 -8.59
CA LYS A 366 13.07 11.25 -9.07
C LYS A 366 14.25 10.36 -8.71
N SER A 367 14.87 9.76 -9.72
CA SER A 367 16.02 8.88 -9.54
C SER A 367 17.30 9.67 -9.31
N VAL A 368 18.17 9.17 -8.42
CA VAL A 368 19.54 9.66 -8.25
C VAL A 368 20.55 8.82 -9.04
N ILE A 369 20.13 7.70 -9.62
CA ILE A 369 20.91 6.88 -10.53
C ILE A 369 20.34 6.95 -11.96
N PRO A 370 21.17 6.88 -13.01
CA PRO A 370 20.67 6.80 -14.37
C PRO A 370 19.90 5.47 -14.57
N PRO A 371 18.82 5.48 -15.35
CA PRO A 371 18.15 4.24 -15.75
C PRO A 371 19.08 3.37 -16.62
N PRO A 372 18.81 2.05 -16.72
CA PRO A 372 19.52 1.20 -17.67
C PRO A 372 19.28 1.66 -19.10
N LEU A 373 20.21 1.31 -20.00
CA LEU A 373 20.01 1.52 -21.43
C LEU A 373 18.82 0.67 -21.91
N ASP A 374 17.89 1.30 -22.61
CA ASP A 374 16.81 0.62 -23.32
C ASP A 374 17.31 0.30 -24.75
N PRO A 375 17.54 -0.98 -25.10
CA PRO A 375 18.23 -1.36 -26.33
C PRO A 375 17.40 -1.16 -27.61
N GLY A 376 16.15 -0.70 -27.51
CA GLY A 376 15.29 -0.53 -28.69
C GLY A 376 15.16 0.91 -29.18
N SER A 377 14.96 1.06 -30.49
CA SER A 377 14.67 2.36 -31.11
C SER A 377 13.31 2.28 -31.80
N PRO A 378 12.19 2.53 -31.07
CA PRO A 378 10.88 2.52 -31.70
C PRO A 378 10.76 3.61 -32.77
N SER A 379 10.00 3.33 -33.82
CA SER A 379 9.68 4.36 -34.81
C SER A 379 8.72 5.40 -34.21
N GLY A 380 9.14 6.65 -34.13
CA GLY A 380 8.24 7.79 -33.92
C GLY A 380 7.87 8.12 -32.47
N GLY A 381 8.65 7.68 -31.48
CA GLY A 381 8.47 8.07 -30.08
C GLY A 381 9.79 8.15 -29.34
N PRO A 382 9.78 8.23 -27.99
CA PRO A 382 11.01 8.25 -27.23
C PRO A 382 11.77 6.93 -27.41
N ASP A 383 13.09 6.99 -27.38
CA ASP A 383 13.97 5.82 -27.46
C ASP A 383 13.91 4.96 -26.18
N THR A 384 13.75 5.60 -25.02
CA THR A 384 13.49 4.94 -23.74
C THR A 384 12.24 5.49 -23.03
N VAL A 385 11.63 4.69 -22.16
CA VAL A 385 10.55 5.13 -21.25
C VAL A 385 10.92 5.06 -19.78
N PHE A 386 12.21 4.95 -19.46
CA PHE A 386 12.68 4.90 -18.08
C PHE A 386 12.98 6.32 -17.56
N PRO A 387 12.16 6.86 -16.64
CA PRO A 387 12.25 8.26 -16.27
C PRO A 387 13.40 8.55 -15.31
N GLN A 388 14.19 9.59 -15.53
CA GLN A 388 15.04 10.14 -14.46
C GLN A 388 14.21 10.97 -13.47
N TRP A 389 13.18 11.66 -13.95
CA TRP A 389 12.22 12.40 -13.12
C TRP A 389 10.82 12.30 -13.73
N LEU A 390 9.85 11.83 -12.95
CA LEU A 390 8.43 11.72 -13.30
C LEU A 390 7.61 12.61 -12.35
N LYS A 391 6.68 13.36 -12.95
CA LYS A 391 5.56 13.97 -12.25
C LYS A 391 4.26 13.57 -12.94
N ALA A 392 3.31 13.09 -12.15
CA ALA A 392 2.03 12.66 -12.66
C ALA A 392 0.90 12.99 -11.67
N VAL A 393 -0.31 13.03 -12.20
CA VAL A 393 -1.54 13.30 -11.48
C VAL A 393 -2.49 12.15 -11.74
N GLU A 394 -2.93 11.49 -10.67
CA GLU A 394 -4.00 10.50 -10.73
C GLU A 394 -5.34 11.16 -10.39
N ASP A 395 -6.41 10.70 -11.01
CA ASP A 395 -7.76 11.11 -10.59
C ASP A 395 -8.06 10.65 -9.15
N ALA A 396 -9.14 11.17 -8.55
CA ALA A 396 -9.51 10.83 -7.16
C ALA A 396 -9.69 9.32 -6.91
N ALA A 397 -10.03 8.55 -7.94
CA ALA A 397 -10.22 7.09 -7.87
C ALA A 397 -8.94 6.32 -8.22
N ALA A 398 -7.84 7.02 -8.51
CA ALA A 398 -6.62 6.48 -9.07
C ALA A 398 -6.88 5.60 -10.31
N SER A 399 -7.90 5.92 -11.11
CA SER A 399 -8.32 5.10 -12.26
C SER A 399 -7.61 5.49 -13.55
N ARG A 400 -7.17 6.74 -13.62
CA ARG A 400 -6.41 7.33 -14.72
C ARG A 400 -5.25 8.13 -14.17
N ILE A 401 -4.20 8.21 -14.97
CA ILE A 401 -3.01 9.01 -14.69
C ILE A 401 -2.67 9.86 -15.92
N ASP A 402 -2.26 11.11 -15.70
CA ASP A 402 -1.61 11.93 -16.72
C ASP A 402 -0.41 12.67 -16.13
N GLY A 403 0.64 12.85 -16.91
CA GLY A 403 1.92 13.29 -16.38
C GLY A 403 2.93 13.70 -17.43
N ALA A 404 4.11 14.07 -16.97
CA ALA A 404 5.27 14.20 -17.82
C ALA A 404 6.51 13.72 -17.08
N PHE A 405 7.48 13.23 -17.85
CA PHE A 405 8.74 12.75 -17.31
C PHE A 405 9.91 13.12 -18.20
N VAL A 406 11.11 12.98 -17.65
CA VAL A 406 12.39 13.31 -18.26
C VAL A 406 13.16 12.03 -18.55
N ILE A 407 13.66 11.90 -19.77
CA ILE A 407 14.59 10.85 -20.21
C ILE A 407 15.87 11.47 -20.79
N ASP A 408 16.87 10.64 -21.09
CA ASP A 408 18.11 11.02 -21.80
C ASP A 408 18.89 12.20 -21.20
N GLY A 409 18.97 12.23 -19.88
CA GLY A 409 19.79 13.19 -19.14
C GLY A 409 19.00 14.02 -18.13
N GLU A 410 19.74 14.88 -17.43
CA GLU A 410 19.20 15.62 -16.30
C GLU A 410 18.46 16.89 -16.74
N PRO A 411 17.43 17.33 -15.99
CA PRO A 411 16.82 18.64 -16.19
C PRO A 411 17.87 19.78 -16.12
N PRO A 412 17.79 20.81 -16.98
CA PRO A 412 16.80 21.05 -18.04
C PRO A 412 17.15 20.43 -19.40
N HIS A 413 18.18 19.58 -19.48
CA HIS A 413 18.74 19.09 -20.74
C HIS A 413 18.11 17.78 -21.22
N GLY A 414 17.50 17.00 -20.32
CA GLY A 414 16.78 15.79 -20.67
C GLY A 414 15.53 16.04 -21.52
N THR A 415 15.14 15.03 -22.29
CA THR A 415 13.96 15.04 -23.17
C THR A 415 12.68 14.90 -22.35
N LEU A 416 11.73 15.82 -22.55
CA LEU A 416 10.41 15.76 -21.91
C LEU A 416 9.45 14.87 -22.71
N VAL A 417 8.85 13.92 -22.01
CA VAL A 417 7.87 12.96 -22.54
C VAL A 417 6.56 13.11 -21.79
N GLY A 418 5.45 13.18 -22.52
CA GLY A 418 4.11 13.13 -21.94
C GLY A 418 3.70 11.71 -21.59
N LEU A 419 2.90 11.58 -20.54
CA LEU A 419 2.35 10.33 -20.05
C LEU A 419 0.82 10.44 -19.93
N GLN A 420 0.10 9.45 -20.43
CA GLN A 420 -1.30 9.25 -20.06
C GLN A 420 -1.56 7.75 -19.91
N GLY A 421 -2.29 7.34 -18.89
CA GLY A 421 -2.49 5.92 -18.63
C GLY A 421 -3.80 5.61 -17.93
N GLN A 422 -4.11 4.33 -17.91
CA GLN A 422 -5.28 3.77 -17.27
C GLN A 422 -4.87 2.64 -16.34
N ARG A 423 -5.42 2.66 -15.12
CA ARG A 423 -5.07 1.68 -14.08
C ARG A 423 -5.63 0.31 -14.44
N ALA A 424 -4.82 -0.72 -14.29
CA ALA A 424 -5.29 -2.10 -14.35
C ALA A 424 -6.31 -2.36 -13.23
N SER A 425 -7.49 -2.88 -13.58
CA SER A 425 -8.54 -3.17 -12.61
C SER A 425 -8.18 -4.39 -11.78
N GLY A 426 -7.93 -4.22 -10.49
CA GLY A 426 -7.68 -5.34 -9.58
C GLY A 426 -8.88 -6.31 -9.46
N MET A 427 -10.10 -5.86 -9.81
CA MET A 427 -11.30 -6.71 -9.72
C MET A 427 -11.29 -7.90 -10.68
N ILE A 428 -10.42 -7.93 -11.68
CA ILE A 428 -10.33 -9.04 -12.65
C ILE A 428 -9.37 -10.16 -12.20
N VAL A 429 -8.74 -10.02 -11.03
CA VAL A 429 -7.86 -11.07 -10.52
C VAL A 429 -8.65 -12.37 -10.31
N GLY A 430 -8.00 -13.50 -10.57
CA GLY A 430 -8.51 -14.83 -10.29
C GLY A 430 -8.36 -15.81 -11.45
N TYR A 431 -8.97 -17.00 -11.30
CA TYR A 431 -8.94 -18.05 -12.31
C TYR A 431 -10.21 -18.05 -13.15
N TYR A 432 -10.05 -18.20 -14.46
CA TYR A 432 -11.12 -18.14 -15.45
C TYR A 432 -11.10 -19.38 -16.35
N GLN A 433 -12.27 -19.70 -16.91
CA GLN A 433 -12.42 -20.74 -17.92
C GLN A 433 -13.27 -20.25 -19.09
N THR A 434 -12.95 -20.72 -20.29
CA THR A 434 -13.74 -20.53 -21.52
C THR A 434 -14.88 -21.54 -21.62
N ALA A 435 -14.69 -22.74 -21.08
CA ALA A 435 -15.66 -23.82 -21.02
C ALA A 435 -15.35 -24.76 -19.84
N LYS A 436 -16.34 -25.54 -19.38
CA LYS A 436 -16.19 -26.47 -18.25
C LYS A 436 -15.09 -27.52 -18.46
N SER A 437 -14.81 -27.89 -19.71
CA SER A 437 -13.77 -28.87 -20.07
C SER A 437 -12.40 -28.23 -20.38
N ALA A 438 -12.31 -26.90 -20.40
CA ALA A 438 -11.07 -26.20 -20.68
C ALA A 438 -10.25 -26.03 -19.40
N SER A 439 -8.93 -26.10 -19.52
CA SER A 439 -8.04 -25.82 -18.40
C SER A 439 -8.20 -24.36 -17.94
N PRO A 440 -8.24 -24.09 -16.63
CA PRO A 440 -8.33 -22.73 -16.13
C PRO A 440 -7.04 -21.96 -16.43
N PHE A 441 -7.18 -20.65 -16.58
CA PHE A 441 -6.07 -19.71 -16.68
C PHE A 441 -6.21 -18.62 -15.61
N GLY A 442 -5.08 -18.14 -15.10
CA GLY A 442 -5.05 -17.09 -14.08
C GLY A 442 -4.96 -15.70 -14.72
N ILE A 443 -5.46 -14.69 -14.02
CA ILE A 443 -5.12 -13.29 -14.27
C ILE A 443 -4.57 -12.74 -12.96
N PHE A 444 -3.27 -12.50 -12.91
CA PHE A 444 -2.57 -11.98 -11.75
C PHE A 444 -1.51 -10.98 -12.20
N HIS A 445 -1.16 -10.06 -11.32
CA HIS A 445 -0.17 -9.02 -11.58
C HIS A 445 -0.42 -8.18 -12.86
N GLY A 446 -1.67 -8.11 -13.32
CA GLY A 446 -2.03 -7.44 -14.55
C GLY A 446 -1.70 -8.22 -15.83
N GLN A 447 -1.45 -9.52 -15.74
CA GLN A 447 -1.06 -10.38 -16.87
C GLN A 447 -1.87 -11.68 -16.88
N LEU A 448 -1.94 -12.31 -18.05
CA LEU A 448 -2.42 -13.68 -18.22
C LEU A 448 -1.36 -14.63 -17.65
N MET A 449 -1.77 -15.50 -16.73
CA MET A 449 -0.89 -16.45 -16.06
C MET A 449 -1.27 -17.89 -16.42
N LEU A 450 -0.28 -18.68 -16.79
CA LEU A 450 -0.36 -20.13 -16.94
C LEU A 450 0.86 -20.74 -16.26
N ASN A 451 0.64 -21.74 -15.41
CA ASN A 451 1.72 -22.35 -14.63
C ASN A 451 2.46 -21.35 -13.73
N GLY A 452 1.75 -20.49 -13.01
CA GLY A 452 2.38 -19.47 -12.16
C GLY A 452 3.19 -18.40 -12.90
N GLN A 453 3.34 -18.52 -14.22
CA GLN A 453 4.18 -17.67 -15.07
C GLN A 453 3.34 -16.86 -16.07
N PRO A 454 3.82 -15.68 -16.50
CA PRO A 454 3.19 -14.93 -17.57
C PRO A 454 3.12 -15.74 -18.87
N ALA A 455 1.94 -15.77 -19.50
CA ALA A 455 1.68 -16.49 -20.73
C ALA A 455 1.55 -15.52 -21.92
N GLY A 456 2.50 -15.61 -22.86
CA GLY A 456 2.59 -14.68 -23.99
C GLY A 456 2.89 -13.24 -23.54
N LYS A 457 2.75 -12.28 -24.46
CA LYS A 457 2.76 -10.85 -24.11
C LYS A 457 1.34 -10.46 -23.75
N SER A 458 1.05 -10.30 -22.47
CA SER A 458 -0.29 -9.99 -21.97
C SER A 458 -0.27 -8.86 -20.96
N GLN A 459 -1.34 -8.06 -20.96
CA GLN A 459 -1.48 -6.92 -20.08
C GLN A 459 -2.93 -6.54 -19.85
N VAL A 460 -3.18 -5.95 -18.69
CA VAL A 460 -4.48 -5.42 -18.30
C VAL A 460 -4.46 -3.91 -18.44
N ASN A 461 -5.37 -3.38 -19.25
CA ASN A 461 -5.63 -1.95 -19.40
C ASN A 461 -7.08 -1.66 -18.95
N GLY A 462 -7.25 -1.02 -17.80
CA GLY A 462 -8.58 -0.80 -17.24
C GLY A 462 -9.25 -2.14 -16.91
N ASN A 463 -10.40 -2.37 -17.52
CA ASN A 463 -11.16 -3.61 -17.43
C ASN A 463 -10.94 -4.52 -18.65
N GLN A 464 -9.86 -4.37 -19.41
CA GLN A 464 -9.56 -5.16 -20.60
C GLN A 464 -8.26 -5.94 -20.42
N LEU A 465 -8.28 -7.25 -20.66
CA LEU A 465 -7.07 -8.05 -20.81
C LEU A 465 -6.76 -8.18 -22.29
N HIS A 466 -5.57 -7.74 -22.71
CA HIS A 466 -5.04 -7.95 -24.06
C HIS A 466 -3.92 -8.97 -23.99
N TRP A 467 -3.82 -9.87 -24.96
CA TRP A 467 -2.69 -10.80 -25.08
C TRP A 467 -2.34 -11.11 -26.52
N THR A 468 -1.08 -11.51 -26.73
CA THR A 468 -0.55 -12.01 -28.00
C THR A 468 0.50 -13.10 -27.78
N GLY A 469 0.73 -13.93 -28.80
CA GLY A 469 1.79 -14.94 -28.78
C GLY A 469 1.53 -16.11 -27.82
N LEU A 470 0.26 -16.45 -27.56
CA LEU A 470 -0.07 -17.63 -26.75
C LEU A 470 0.26 -18.91 -27.54
N SER A 471 1.04 -19.81 -26.94
CA SER A 471 1.47 -21.05 -27.61
C SER A 471 0.30 -21.95 -28.03
N GLU A 472 0.44 -22.69 -29.13
CA GLU A 472 -0.61 -23.61 -29.62
C GLU A 472 -1.00 -24.67 -28.58
N ALA A 473 -0.05 -25.10 -27.75
CA ALA A 473 -0.30 -26.02 -26.65
C ALA A 473 -1.26 -25.41 -25.62
N TYR A 474 -1.05 -24.14 -25.24
CA TYR A 474 -1.94 -23.43 -24.32
C TYR A 474 -3.29 -23.09 -24.96
N GLN A 475 -3.30 -22.67 -26.23
CA GLN A 475 -4.55 -22.42 -26.95
C GLN A 475 -5.49 -23.63 -26.93
N ARG A 476 -4.96 -24.83 -27.23
CA ARG A 476 -5.74 -26.08 -27.24
C ARG A 476 -6.32 -26.44 -25.87
N ARG A 477 -5.64 -26.06 -24.79
CA ARG A 477 -6.04 -26.44 -23.42
C ARG A 477 -6.98 -25.44 -22.78
N THR A 478 -6.71 -24.15 -22.92
CA THR A 478 -7.50 -23.09 -22.31
C THR A 478 -8.68 -22.66 -23.19
N GLY A 479 -8.64 -22.98 -24.49
CA GLY A 479 -9.59 -22.48 -25.48
C GLY A 479 -9.39 -21.01 -25.85
N LEU A 480 -8.32 -20.36 -25.35
CA LEU A 480 -7.96 -19.00 -25.76
C LEU A 480 -7.29 -19.03 -27.15
N PRO A 481 -7.56 -18.06 -28.03
CA PRO A 481 -6.79 -17.87 -29.26
C PRO A 481 -5.35 -17.40 -28.99
N GLU A 482 -4.48 -17.48 -30.01
CA GLU A 482 -3.10 -16.97 -29.98
C GLU A 482 -3.01 -15.52 -29.47
N SER A 483 -3.96 -14.69 -29.90
CA SER A 483 -4.09 -13.29 -29.51
C SER A 483 -5.55 -12.93 -29.31
N GLY A 484 -5.85 -12.01 -28.39
CA GLY A 484 -7.22 -11.59 -28.15
C GLY A 484 -7.34 -10.44 -27.15
N CYS A 485 -8.60 -10.03 -26.94
CA CYS A 485 -8.96 -9.03 -25.95
C CYS A 485 -10.25 -9.45 -25.24
N LEU A 486 -10.22 -9.47 -23.91
CA LEU A 486 -11.38 -9.75 -23.07
C LEU A 486 -11.81 -8.47 -22.34
N VAL A 487 -13.06 -8.07 -22.50
CA VAL A 487 -13.65 -6.92 -21.79
C VAL A 487 -14.45 -7.42 -20.59
N PHE A 488 -13.95 -7.11 -19.39
CA PHE A 488 -14.52 -7.56 -18.13
C PHE A 488 -15.68 -6.67 -17.68
N ARG A 489 -16.67 -7.29 -17.05
CA ARG A 489 -17.67 -6.57 -16.25
C ARG A 489 -17.00 -5.87 -15.06
N ARG A 490 -17.69 -4.88 -14.49
CA ARG A 490 -17.19 -4.09 -13.35
C ARG A 490 -16.81 -4.94 -12.14
N ASP A 491 -17.52 -6.04 -11.91
CA ASP A 491 -17.27 -6.98 -10.81
C ASP A 491 -16.14 -8.00 -11.12
N GLY A 492 -15.60 -7.96 -12.34
CA GLY A 492 -14.60 -8.90 -12.86
C GLY A 492 -15.09 -10.34 -12.98
N GLY A 493 -16.36 -10.64 -12.71
CA GLY A 493 -16.85 -12.01 -12.63
C GLY A 493 -16.91 -12.71 -13.99
N SER A 494 -17.04 -11.96 -15.07
CA SER A 494 -17.11 -12.49 -16.44
C SER A 494 -16.52 -11.50 -17.43
N ALA A 495 -16.02 -12.01 -18.55
CA ALA A 495 -15.60 -11.21 -19.70
C ALA A 495 -16.03 -11.83 -21.02
N GLN A 496 -16.06 -11.02 -22.06
CA GLN A 496 -16.32 -11.46 -23.42
C GLN A 496 -15.37 -10.75 -24.39
N ASP A 497 -15.07 -11.40 -25.51
CA ASP A 497 -14.47 -10.75 -26.67
C ASP A 497 -15.55 -10.35 -27.69
N GLY A 498 -15.15 -9.62 -28.74
CA GLY A 498 -16.04 -9.24 -29.83
C GLY A 498 -16.45 -10.39 -30.77
N ASN A 499 -15.86 -11.58 -30.62
CA ASN A 499 -16.03 -12.74 -31.50
C ASN A 499 -16.84 -13.88 -30.84
N GLY A 500 -17.37 -13.66 -29.64
CA GLY A 500 -18.20 -14.62 -28.91
C GLY A 500 -17.45 -15.53 -27.93
N LEU A 501 -16.13 -15.35 -27.76
CA LEU A 501 -15.40 -15.93 -26.64
C LEU A 501 -15.96 -15.33 -25.34
N ALA A 502 -16.41 -16.17 -24.42
CA ALA A 502 -16.86 -15.76 -23.11
C ALA A 502 -16.06 -16.52 -22.05
N VAL A 503 -15.71 -15.83 -20.98
CA VAL A 503 -15.01 -16.43 -19.84
C VAL A 503 -15.71 -16.07 -18.55
N GLN A 504 -15.65 -16.99 -17.59
CA GLN A 504 -16.26 -16.83 -16.28
C GLN A 504 -15.21 -17.08 -15.20
N ARG A 505 -15.14 -16.20 -14.19
CA ARG A 505 -14.31 -16.41 -13.02
C ARG A 505 -14.87 -17.58 -12.24
N LEU A 506 -13.99 -18.51 -11.87
CA LEU A 506 -14.32 -19.64 -11.01
C LEU A 506 -14.53 -19.17 -9.57
N HIS A 507 -15.49 -19.78 -8.88
CA HIS A 507 -15.53 -19.71 -7.42
C HIS A 507 -14.31 -20.43 -6.84
N THR A 508 -13.88 -20.07 -5.63
CA THR A 508 -12.68 -20.62 -4.99
C THR A 508 -12.60 -22.15 -5.06
N THR A 509 -13.65 -22.87 -4.64
CA THR A 509 -13.68 -24.35 -4.71
C THR A 509 -13.55 -24.85 -6.15
N GLY A 510 -14.27 -24.24 -7.09
CA GLY A 510 -14.16 -24.61 -8.51
C GLY A 510 -12.81 -24.29 -9.12
N ALA A 511 -12.12 -23.25 -8.64
CA ALA A 511 -10.75 -22.93 -9.03
C ALA A 511 -9.79 -24.01 -8.52
N ILE A 512 -9.86 -24.37 -7.22
CA ILE A 512 -9.04 -25.42 -6.62
C ILE A 512 -9.24 -26.75 -7.38
N ASP A 513 -10.49 -27.18 -7.58
CA ASP A 513 -10.79 -28.43 -8.29
C ASP A 513 -10.25 -28.39 -9.73
N ALA A 514 -10.48 -27.30 -10.47
CA ALA A 514 -10.04 -27.18 -11.85
C ALA A 514 -8.51 -27.09 -11.98
N ILE A 515 -7.81 -26.47 -11.03
CA ILE A 515 -6.34 -26.45 -11.00
C ILE A 515 -5.81 -27.84 -10.68
N ALA A 516 -6.43 -28.58 -9.75
CA ALA A 516 -6.05 -29.97 -9.43
C ALA A 516 -6.21 -30.91 -10.64
N ASP A 517 -7.35 -30.84 -11.33
CA ASP A 517 -7.66 -31.61 -12.54
C ASP A 517 -6.70 -31.31 -13.70
N HIS A 518 -6.03 -30.16 -13.64
CA HIS A 518 -5.04 -29.67 -14.61
C HIS A 518 -3.70 -29.34 -13.95
N SER A 519 -3.32 -30.12 -12.93
CA SER A 519 -2.10 -29.89 -12.13
C SER A 519 -0.82 -29.87 -12.98
N ASP A 520 -0.83 -30.51 -14.15
CA ASP A 520 0.25 -30.47 -15.12
C ASP A 520 0.45 -29.09 -15.77
N LEU A 521 -0.54 -28.19 -15.71
CA LEU A 521 -0.40 -26.76 -16.06
C LEU A 521 -0.18 -25.85 -14.87
N HIS A 522 -0.28 -26.35 -13.65
CA HIS A 522 -0.18 -25.52 -12.45
C HIS A 522 0.67 -26.17 -11.34
N PRO A 523 1.84 -26.77 -11.64
CA PRO A 523 2.70 -27.36 -10.60
C PRO A 523 3.07 -26.38 -9.49
N ASP A 524 3.27 -25.10 -9.79
CA ASP A 524 3.68 -24.11 -8.78
C ASP A 524 2.59 -23.80 -7.73
N VAL A 525 1.33 -24.15 -8.01
CA VAL A 525 0.21 -23.98 -7.05
C VAL A 525 0.09 -25.17 -6.09
N TYR A 526 0.64 -26.34 -6.46
CA TYR A 526 0.55 -27.59 -5.70
C TYR A 526 1.90 -28.18 -5.29
N GLY A 527 3.01 -27.57 -5.69
CA GLY A 527 4.32 -27.98 -5.22
C GLY A 527 4.33 -27.93 -3.70
N GLU A 528 4.69 -29.05 -3.06
CA GLU A 528 5.13 -28.97 -1.66
C GLU A 528 6.25 -27.91 -1.62
N PRO A 529 6.14 -26.90 -0.75
CA PRO A 529 7.11 -25.81 -0.69
C PRO A 529 8.54 -26.27 -0.41
#